data_AF-A0AAF0ZIU7-F1
#
_entry.id   AF-A0AAF0ZIU7-F1
#
_cell.length_a   1.000
_cell.length_b   1.000
_cell.length_c   1.000
_cell.angle_alpha   90.00
_cell.angle_beta   90.00
_cell.angle_gamma   90.00
#
_symmetry.space_group_name_H-M   'P 1'
#
loop_
_entity.id
_entity.type
_entity.pdbx_description
1 polymer ?
#
loop_
_entity_poly.entity_id
_entity_poly.type
_entity_poly.pdbx_seq_one_letter_code
_entity_poly.pdbx_strand_id
1 'polypeptide(L)'
;MIMSVLIKLFDDTVKTISRPLASRLIKGAASYPKFRQATIKMGQKFYDNPVDEELAMQTTVQYLVQSTMLGTAWITIFDQMDRYLDRQRQRVLVADQAMEQSRKRREETWKEYDRLREETHEYELLILRD
;
A
#
# COMPACT_ATOMS: atom_id res chain seq x y z
N MET A 1 18.98 -5.58 17.50
CA MET A 1 19.66 -4.26 17.61
C MET A 1 19.22 -3.29 16.51
N ILE A 2 19.31 -3.63 15.21
CA ILE A 2 18.95 -2.74 14.08
C ILE A 2 17.49 -2.26 14.13
N MET A 3 16.52 -3.16 14.37
CA MET A 3 15.10 -2.80 14.42
C MET A 3 14.78 -1.75 15.50
N SER A 4 15.44 -1.84 16.67
CA SER A 4 15.26 -0.86 17.75
C SER A 4 15.81 0.53 17.39
N VAL A 5 16.91 0.58 16.64
CA VAL A 5 17.48 1.85 16.15
C VAL A 5 16.55 2.51 15.13
N LEU A 6 15.97 1.72 14.22
CA LEU A 6 15.02 2.23 13.21
C LEU A 6 13.74 2.79 13.85
N ILE A 7 13.18 2.10 14.84
CA ILE A 7 12.00 2.57 15.57
C ILE A 7 12.30 3.87 16.30
N LYS A 8 13.47 3.99 16.95
CA LYS A 8 13.88 5.23 17.61
C LYS A 8 14.07 6.38 16.62
N LEU A 9 14.74 6.13 15.48
CA LEU A 9 14.91 7.14 14.44
C LEU A 9 13.56 7.63 13.89
N PHE A 10 12.60 6.73 13.72
CA PHE A 10 11.26 7.09 13.30
C PHE A 10 10.56 7.97 14.35
N ASP A 11 10.54 7.55 15.62
CA ASP A 11 9.94 8.32 16.72
C ASP A 11 10.59 9.70 16.87
N ASP A 12 11.92 9.78 16.84
CA ASP A 12 12.66 11.04 16.92
C ASP A 12 12.39 11.95 15.71
N THR A 13 12.27 11.38 14.51
CA THR A 13 11.92 12.13 13.30
C THR A 13 10.50 12.70 13.40
N VAL A 14 9.54 11.86 13.80
CA VAL A 14 8.14 12.29 14.00
C VAL A 14 8.08 13.39 15.05
N LYS A 15 8.74 13.24 16.20
CA LYS A 15 8.81 14.26 17.25
C LYS A 15 9.45 15.56 16.76
N THR A 16 10.53 15.47 15.98
CA THR A 16 11.25 16.62 15.45
C THR A 16 10.40 17.43 14.50
N ILE A 17 9.66 16.76 13.61
CA ILE A 17 8.78 17.43 12.63
C ILE A 17 7.48 17.90 13.30
N SER A 18 6.94 17.15 14.26
CA SER A 18 5.66 17.48 14.92
C SER A 18 5.77 18.66 15.88
N ARG A 19 6.90 18.87 16.55
CA ARG A 19 7.12 19.97 17.51
C ARG A 19 6.85 21.37 16.94
N PRO A 20 7.44 21.80 15.81
CA PRO A 20 7.19 23.12 15.26
C PRO A 20 5.73 23.30 14.80
N LEU A 21 5.11 22.24 14.28
CA LEU A 21 3.69 22.24 13.91
C LEU A 21 2.79 22.41 15.12
N ALA A 22 3.03 21.64 16.19
CA ALA A 22 2.32 21.75 17.45
C ALA A 22 2.48 23.15 18.08
N SER A 23 3.69 23.70 18.10
CA SER A 23 3.95 25.05 18.60
C SER A 23 3.17 26.11 17.83
N ARG A 24 3.11 26.02 16.50
CA ARG A 24 2.31 26.93 15.67
C ARG A 24 0.83 26.79 15.94
N LEU A 25 0.33 25.58 16.12
CA LEU A 25 -1.08 25.32 16.41
C LEU A 25 -1.48 25.85 17.80
N ILE A 26 -0.61 25.70 18.80
CA ILE A 26 -0.79 26.29 20.14
C ILE A 26 -0.83 27.82 20.05
N LYS A 27 0.11 28.44 19.31
CA LYS A 27 0.09 29.89 19.09
C LYS A 27 -1.20 30.35 18.41
N GLY A 28 -1.67 29.61 17.40
CA GLY A 28 -2.95 29.88 16.75
C GLY A 28 -4.14 29.73 17.70
N ALA A 29 -4.10 28.75 18.60
CA ALA A 29 -5.16 28.52 19.58
C ALA A 29 -5.40 29.72 20.51
N ALA A 30 -4.37 30.52 20.80
CA ALA A 30 -4.51 31.75 21.58
C ALA A 30 -5.48 32.75 20.92
N SER A 31 -5.58 32.75 19.59
CA SER A 31 -6.48 33.61 18.82
C SER A 31 -7.87 32.98 18.60
N TYR A 32 -8.08 31.71 18.93
CA TYR A 32 -9.33 30.97 18.70
C TYR A 32 -9.84 30.31 19.98
N PRO A 33 -10.68 31.00 20.78
CA PRO A 33 -11.12 30.54 22.10
C PRO A 33 -11.85 29.20 22.08
N LYS A 34 -12.69 28.95 21.07
CA LYS A 34 -13.42 27.68 20.91
C LYS A 34 -12.46 26.50 20.70
N PHE A 35 -11.41 26.69 19.91
CA PHE A 35 -10.40 25.68 19.68
C PHE A 35 -9.56 25.41 20.94
N ARG A 36 -9.15 26.47 21.65
CA ARG A 36 -8.45 26.35 22.94
C ARG A 36 -9.27 25.56 23.96
N GLN A 37 -10.54 25.90 24.16
CA GLN A 37 -11.40 25.17 25.10
C GLN A 37 -11.62 23.71 24.69
N ALA A 38 -11.83 23.44 23.39
CA ALA A 38 -12.00 22.08 22.89
C ALA A 38 -10.74 21.22 23.14
N THR A 39 -9.56 21.77 22.86
CA THR A 39 -8.28 21.06 23.05
C THR A 39 -7.93 20.84 24.51
N ILE A 40 -8.23 21.79 25.40
CA ILE A 40 -8.10 21.61 26.86
C ILE A 40 -9.06 20.52 27.35
N LYS A 41 -10.35 20.59 26.99
CA LYS A 41 -11.36 19.60 27.42
C LYS A 41 -10.99 18.19 26.97
N MET A 42 -10.42 18.05 25.78
CA MET A 42 -9.91 16.78 25.28
C MET A 42 -8.63 16.37 26.01
N GLY A 43 -7.75 17.33 26.31
CA GLY A 43 -6.49 17.14 27.03
C GLY A 43 -6.68 16.57 28.42
N GLN A 44 -7.66 17.12 29.15
CA GLN A 44 -8.01 16.65 30.49
C GLN A 44 -8.44 15.17 30.50
N LYS A 45 -8.95 14.62 29.39
CA LYS A 45 -9.32 13.20 29.31
C LYS A 45 -8.12 12.26 29.24
N PHE A 46 -6.92 12.76 28.98
CA PHE A 46 -5.70 11.95 28.97
C PHE A 46 -5.11 11.74 30.37
N TYR A 47 -5.65 12.42 31.38
CA TYR A 47 -5.13 12.38 32.74
C TYR A 47 -6.23 11.97 33.71
N ASP A 48 -5.88 11.17 34.72
CA ASP A 48 -6.83 10.73 35.75
C ASP A 48 -7.21 11.86 36.72
N ASN A 49 -6.34 12.87 36.86
CA ASN A 49 -6.55 14.04 37.70
C ASN A 49 -6.49 15.33 36.85
N PRO A 50 -7.21 16.40 37.25
CA PRO A 50 -7.13 17.68 36.57
C PRO A 50 -5.69 18.20 36.50
N VAL A 51 -5.22 18.47 35.28
CA VAL A 51 -3.90 19.06 35.03
C VAL A 51 -4.04 20.54 34.66
N ASP A 52 -2.91 21.25 34.64
CA ASP A 52 -2.89 22.62 34.13
C ASP A 52 -3.41 22.71 32.68
N GLU A 53 -4.11 23.81 32.36
CA GLU A 53 -4.71 24.00 31.04
C GLU A 53 -3.67 24.02 29.92
N GLU A 54 -2.48 24.59 30.17
CA GLU A 54 -1.42 24.65 29.19
C GLU A 54 -0.88 23.25 28.89
N LEU A 55 -0.70 22.43 29.93
CA LEU A 55 -0.28 21.04 29.80
C LEU A 55 -1.32 20.18 29.07
N ALA A 56 -2.60 20.34 29.40
CA ALA A 56 -3.71 19.66 28.72
C ALA A 56 -3.75 20.03 27.23
N MET A 57 -3.62 21.32 26.91
CA MET A 57 -3.62 21.81 25.53
C MET A 57 -2.40 21.29 24.76
N GLN A 58 -1.21 21.36 25.35
CA GLN A 58 0.03 20.89 24.73
C GLN A 58 -0.06 19.41 24.36
N THR A 59 -0.57 18.59 25.29
CA THR A 59 -0.73 17.15 25.10
C THR A 59 -1.69 16.83 23.96
N THR A 60 -2.88 17.44 23.94
CA THR A 60 -3.84 17.26 22.86
C THR A 60 -3.28 17.66 21.51
N VAL A 61 -2.66 18.85 21.43
CA VAL A 61 -2.14 19.37 20.17
C VAL A 61 -1.00 18.49 19.66
N GLN A 62 -0.09 18.06 20.54
CA GLN A 62 0.99 17.16 20.15
C GLN A 62 0.44 15.82 19.65
N TYR A 63 -0.53 15.24 20.35
CA TYR A 63 -1.18 13.99 19.94
C TYR A 63 -1.93 14.15 18.61
N LEU A 64 -2.64 15.27 18.40
CA LEU A 64 -3.37 15.56 17.17
C LEU A 64 -2.42 15.63 15.97
N VAL A 65 -1.31 16.34 16.09
CA VAL A 65 -0.32 16.45 15.02
C VAL A 65 0.32 15.09 14.74
N GLN A 66 0.75 14.37 15.77
CA GLN A 66 1.40 13.07 15.60
C GLN A 66 0.45 12.02 15.01
N SER A 67 -0.78 11.92 15.51
CA SER A 67 -1.78 10.99 14.98
C SER A 67 -2.16 11.31 13.53
N THR A 68 -2.25 12.59 13.17
CA THR A 68 -2.51 13.00 11.78
C THR A 68 -1.36 12.61 10.86
N MET A 69 -0.11 12.88 11.26
CA MET A 69 1.07 12.49 10.49
C MET A 69 1.20 10.97 10.33
N LEU A 70 0.93 10.21 11.39
CA LEU A 70 0.94 8.75 11.34
C LEU A 70 -0.19 8.22 10.46
N GLY A 71 -1.39 8.77 10.59
CA GLY A 71 -2.55 8.39 9.78
C GLY A 71 -2.31 8.60 8.29
N THR A 72 -1.79 9.77 7.89
CA THR A 72 -1.47 10.04 6.48
C THR A 72 -0.35 9.14 5.96
N ALA A 73 0.66 8.84 6.78
CA ALA A 73 1.71 7.89 6.42
C ALA A 73 1.17 6.46 6.23
N TRP A 74 0.25 6.00 7.09
CA TRP A 74 -0.40 4.71 6.91
C TRP A 74 -1.21 4.63 5.62
N ILE A 75 -2.03 5.66 5.35
CA ILE A 75 -2.85 5.71 4.12
C ILE A 75 -1.97 5.60 2.87
N THR A 76 -0.84 6.32 2.83
CA THR A 76 0.05 6.26 1.66
C THR A 76 0.73 4.90 1.51
N ILE A 77 1.08 4.22 2.60
CA ILE A 77 1.63 2.85 2.57
C ILE A 77 0.58 1.88 2.03
N PHE A 78 -0.67 1.93 2.51
CA PHE A 78 -1.73 1.06 2.02
C PHE A 78 -2.01 1.28 0.54
N ASP A 79 -2.12 2.54 0.09
CA ASP A 79 -2.30 2.86 -1.32
C ASP A 79 -1.13 2.40 -2.20
N GLN A 80 0.11 2.46 -1.71
CA GLN A 80 1.26 1.90 -2.42
C GLN A 80 1.22 0.36 -2.48
N MET A 81 0.76 -0.28 -1.42
CA MET A 81 0.63 -1.73 -1.34
C MET A 81 -0.45 -2.24 -2.29
N ASP A 82 -1.62 -1.59 -2.34
CA ASP A 82 -2.70 -1.92 -3.27
C ASP A 82 -2.21 -1.79 -4.73
N ARG A 83 -1.55 -0.67 -5.05
CA ARG A 83 -0.93 -0.47 -6.37
C ARG A 83 0.17 -1.47 -6.70
N TYR A 84 0.87 -2.01 -5.71
CA TYR A 84 1.86 -3.05 -5.93
C TYR A 84 1.20 -4.40 -6.23
N LEU A 85 0.20 -4.79 -5.42
CA LEU A 85 -0.54 -6.04 -5.58
C LEU A 85 -1.30 -6.09 -6.91
N ASP A 86 -1.92 -4.99 -7.32
CA ASP A 86 -2.60 -4.92 -8.62
C ASP A 86 -1.64 -5.11 -9.79
N ARG A 87 -0.44 -4.52 -9.72
CA ARG A 87 0.62 -4.73 -10.72
C ARG A 87 1.09 -6.17 -10.77
N GLN A 88 1.19 -6.85 -9.62
CA GLN A 88 1.52 -8.27 -9.58
C GLN A 88 0.43 -9.13 -10.21
N ARG A 89 -0.84 -8.86 -9.87
CA ARG A 89 -1.99 -9.56 -10.47
C ARG A 89 -2.02 -9.41 -11.98
N GLN A 90 -1.82 -8.20 -12.51
CA GLN A 90 -1.77 -7.97 -13.94
C GLN A 90 -0.64 -8.75 -14.63
N ARG A 91 0.55 -8.82 -14.02
CA ARG A 91 1.66 -9.62 -14.58
C ARG A 91 1.32 -11.10 -14.67
N VAL A 92 0.68 -11.65 -13.65
CA VAL A 92 0.23 -13.05 -13.65
C VAL A 92 -0.81 -13.28 -14.73
N LEU A 93 -1.81 -12.39 -14.85
CA LEU A 93 -2.84 -12.48 -15.89
C LEU A 93 -2.25 -12.44 -17.31
N VAL A 94 -1.29 -11.54 -17.56
CA VAL A 94 -0.60 -11.45 -18.87
C VAL A 94 0.22 -12.72 -19.15
N ALA A 95 0.92 -13.25 -18.15
CA ALA A 95 1.67 -14.49 -18.28
C ALA A 95 0.75 -15.68 -18.61
N ASP A 96 -0.40 -15.78 -17.93
CA ASP A 96 -1.38 -16.84 -18.14
C ASP A 96 -1.99 -16.77 -19.55
N GLN A 97 -2.37 -15.57 -20.01
CA GLN A 97 -2.83 -15.35 -21.39
C GLN A 97 -1.78 -15.75 -22.43
N ALA A 98 -0.50 -15.43 -22.19
CA ALA A 98 0.58 -15.83 -23.08
C ALA A 98 0.79 -17.36 -23.12
N MET A 99 0.60 -18.04 -21.98
CA MET A 99 0.64 -19.50 -21.91
C MET A 99 -0.53 -20.14 -22.67
N GLU A 100 -1.75 -19.62 -22.50
CA GLU A 100 -2.93 -20.10 -23.23
C GLU A 100 -2.77 -19.93 -24.74
N GLN A 101 -2.29 -18.77 -25.20
CA GLN A 101 -2.02 -18.53 -26.62
C GLN A 101 -0.98 -19.52 -27.16
N SER A 102 0.09 -19.76 -26.40
CA SER A 102 1.13 -20.74 -26.77
C SER A 102 0.58 -22.16 -26.81
N ARG A 103 -0.36 -22.49 -25.92
CA ARG A 103 -1.05 -23.79 -25.92
C ARG A 103 -1.91 -23.97 -27.17
N LYS A 104 -2.73 -22.97 -27.52
CA LYS A 104 -3.55 -22.99 -28.74
C LYS A 104 -2.71 -23.15 -30.00
N ARG A 105 -1.61 -22.39 -30.12
CA ARG A 105 -0.67 -22.55 -31.24
C ARG A 105 -0.09 -23.95 -31.32
N ARG A 106 0.31 -24.54 -30.19
CA ARG A 106 0.79 -25.94 -30.16
C ARG A 106 -0.28 -26.92 -30.61
N GLU A 107 -1.52 -26.76 -30.15
CA GLU A 107 -2.65 -27.60 -30.56
C GLU A 107 -2.92 -27.48 -32.07
N GLU A 108 -2.84 -26.28 -32.64
CA GLU A 108 -2.96 -26.06 -34.09
C GLU A 108 -1.82 -26.71 -34.88
N THR A 109 -0.57 -26.54 -34.43
CA THR A 109 0.59 -27.18 -35.07
C THR A 109 0.48 -28.71 -35.04
N TRP A 110 -0.02 -29.30 -33.94
CA TRP A 110 -0.24 -30.74 -33.86
C TRP A 110 -1.30 -31.24 -34.83
N LYS A 111 -2.41 -30.51 -34.98
CA LYS A 111 -3.45 -30.85 -35.96
C LYS A 111 -2.93 -30.81 -37.39
N GLU A 112 -2.08 -29.83 -37.70
CA GLU A 112 -1.45 -29.74 -39.02
C GLU A 112 -0.46 -30.88 -39.27
N TYR A 113 0.34 -31.24 -38.26
CA TYR A 113 1.21 -32.42 -38.31
C TYR A 113 0.44 -33.71 -38.57
N ASP A 114 -0.65 -33.94 -37.82
CA ASP A 114 -1.48 -35.15 -37.98
C ASP A 114 -2.10 -35.22 -39.39
N ARG A 115 -2.59 -34.09 -39.92
CA ARG A 115 -3.11 -34.04 -41.30
C ARG A 115 -2.04 -34.39 -42.34
N LEU A 116 -0.85 -33.79 -42.23
CA LEU A 116 0.24 -34.08 -43.16
C LEU A 116 0.70 -35.54 -43.09
N ARG A 117 0.68 -36.11 -41.88
CA ARG A 117 1.00 -37.53 -41.67
C ARG A 117 -0.03 -38.45 -42.32
N GLU A 118 -1.32 -38.13 -42.20
CA GLU A 118 -2.40 -38.86 -42.88
C GLU A 118 -2.25 -38.78 -44.40
N GLU A 119 -2.04 -37.59 -44.96
CA GLU A 119 -1.81 -37.40 -46.40
C GLU A 119 -0.59 -38.22 -46.90
N THR A 120 0.52 -38.18 -46.16
CA THR A 120 1.72 -38.95 -46.50
C THR A 120 1.44 -40.45 -46.50
N HIS A 121 0.68 -40.93 -45.52
CA HIS A 121 0.31 -42.34 -45.43
C HIS A 121 -0.63 -42.78 -46.57
N GLU A 122 -1.55 -41.92 -47.00
CA GLU A 122 -2.39 -42.17 -48.18
C GLU A 122 -1.54 -42.25 -49.46
N TYR A 123 -0.57 -41.36 -49.64
CA TYR A 123 0.35 -41.42 -50.77
C TYR A 123 1.20 -42.70 -50.77
N GLU A 124 1.71 -43.15 -49.63
CA GLU A 124 2.44 -44.42 -49.51
C GLU A 124 1.55 -45.62 -49.90
N LEU A 125 0.30 -45.65 -49.45
CA LEU A 125 -0.65 -46.70 -49.78
C LEU A 125 -1.03 -46.73 -51.27
N LEU A 126 -1.08 -45.56 -51.92
CA LEU A 126 -1.31 -45.46 -53.37
C LEU A 126 -0.11 -45.99 -54.16
N ILE A 127 1.11 -45.63 -53.76
CA ILE A 127 2.35 -46.09 -54.42
C ILE A 127 2.56 -47.60 -54.27
N LEU A 128 2.16 -48.20 -53.14
CA LEU A 128 2.29 -49.64 -52.88
C LEU A 128 1.21 -50.50 -53.57
N ARG A 129 0.19 -49.88 -54.17
CA ARG A 129 -0.94 -50.55 -54.82
C ARG A 129 -0.78 -50.65 -56.34
N ASP A 130 0.04 -49.81 -56.96
CA ASP A 130 0.52 -49.92 -58.34
C ASP A 130 1.76 -50.83 -58.44
#